data_AF-A0A3B8XGJ6-F1
#
_entry.id   AF-A0A3B8XGJ6-F1
#
_cell.length_a   1.000
_cell.length_b   1.000
_cell.length_c   1.000
_cell.angle_alpha   90.00
_cell.angle_beta   90.00
_cell.angle_gamma   90.00
#
_symmetry.space_group_name_H-M   'P 1'
#
loop_
_entity.id
_entity.type
_entity.pdbx_description
1 polymer ?
#
loop_
_entity_poly.entity_id
_entity_poly.type
_entity_poly.pdbx_seq_one_letter_code
_entity_poly.pdbx_strand_id
1 'polypeptide(L)'
;MEIDFVWQMWVTYGFILAAVILFSMERLSLEVSALAILSALLLFFYFFPVPGDEGRNLLGPTALLAGFANPALLAVLALLVVGQGMFQTGALDAPARYVADLGSTRPGLTIFFTFLLVAVISAFLNNTPVAVMFIPVLATLAGRFGQRAPKVMMTLSYVSILGGMTTLIGSSTNLLAAGVVLTSHLPPIGIFDFVVPGLFLAGIGFLYSTLVVPHLVPDRGGPTIELQGSDAGGGKQYIAQL
;
A
#
# COMPACT_ATOMS: atom_id res chain seq x y z
N MET A 1 -10.67 -33.59 -16.98
CA MET A 1 -9.89 -33.75 -15.74
C MET A 1 -10.92 -33.86 -14.64
N GLU A 2 -11.30 -35.07 -14.27
CA GLU A 2 -12.13 -35.29 -13.07
C GLU A 2 -11.28 -34.84 -11.89
N ILE A 3 -11.67 -33.75 -11.23
CA ILE A 3 -11.05 -33.37 -9.97
C ILE A 3 -11.58 -34.38 -8.96
N ASP A 4 -10.86 -35.47 -8.75
CA ASP A 4 -11.11 -36.33 -7.60
C ASP A 4 -11.10 -35.43 -6.36
N PHE A 5 -12.18 -35.47 -5.58
CA PHE A 5 -12.28 -34.70 -4.35
C PHE A 5 -11.31 -35.27 -3.31
N VAL A 6 -10.07 -34.83 -3.40
CA VAL A 6 -8.94 -35.21 -2.56
C VAL A 6 -9.13 -34.46 -1.23
N TRP A 7 -9.25 -35.17 -0.11
CA TRP A 7 -9.55 -34.61 1.22
C TRP A 7 -8.57 -33.51 1.67
N GLN A 8 -7.35 -33.51 1.09
CA GLN A 8 -6.35 -32.46 1.24
C GLN A 8 -6.88 -31.07 0.84
N MET A 9 -7.88 -30.97 -0.05
CA MET A 9 -8.53 -29.69 -0.40
C MET A 9 -9.20 -29.04 0.82
N TRP A 10 -9.89 -29.82 1.64
CA TRP A 10 -10.52 -29.32 2.87
C TRP A 10 -9.49 -28.82 3.87
N VAL A 11 -8.34 -29.50 3.96
CA VAL A 11 -7.23 -29.06 4.80
C VAL A 11 -6.64 -27.75 4.28
N THR A 12 -6.47 -27.60 2.97
CA THR A 12 -6.03 -26.33 2.36
C THR A 12 -7.00 -25.18 2.68
N TYR A 13 -8.31 -25.40 2.58
CA TYR A 13 -9.29 -24.39 3.00
C TYR A 13 -9.19 -24.06 4.50
N GLY A 14 -8.92 -25.05 5.35
CA GLY A 14 -8.61 -24.84 6.76
C GLY A 14 -7.38 -23.95 6.97
N PHE A 15 -6.30 -24.17 6.24
CA PHE A 15 -5.11 -23.32 6.27
C PHE A 15 -5.40 -21.90 5.78
N ILE A 16 -6.20 -21.73 4.73
CA ILE A 16 -6.61 -20.41 4.24
C ILE A 16 -7.41 -19.68 5.33
N LEU A 17 -8.38 -20.35 5.96
CA LEU A 17 -9.17 -19.75 7.04
C LEU A 17 -8.29 -19.38 8.24
N ALA A 18 -7.38 -20.27 8.63
CA ALA A 18 -6.41 -20.01 9.68
C ALA A 18 -5.54 -18.79 9.34
N ALA A 19 -5.09 -18.66 8.10
CA ALA A 19 -4.33 -17.51 7.63
C ALA A 19 -5.10 -16.21 7.76
N VAL A 20 -6.36 -16.18 7.33
CA VAL A 20 -7.24 -15.02 7.46
C VAL A 20 -7.44 -14.63 8.92
N ILE A 21 -7.70 -15.61 9.80
CA ILE A 21 -7.85 -15.36 11.24
C ILE A 21 -6.55 -14.82 11.84
N LEU A 22 -5.41 -15.45 11.55
CA LEU A 22 -4.12 -15.07 12.12
C LEU A 22 -3.71 -13.66 11.68
N PHE A 23 -3.90 -13.32 10.40
CA PHE A 23 -3.66 -11.97 9.88
C PHE A 23 -4.65 -10.95 10.44
N SER A 24 -5.91 -11.31 10.66
CA SER A 24 -6.91 -10.39 11.23
C SER A 24 -6.74 -10.15 12.73
N MET A 25 -6.16 -11.11 13.48
CA MET A 25 -6.01 -10.99 14.92
C MET A 25 -4.88 -10.04 15.32
N GLU A 26 -3.93 -9.74 14.42
CA GLU A 26 -2.77 -8.84 14.62
C GLU A 26 -1.99 -9.08 15.93
N ARG A 27 -2.14 -10.26 16.55
CA ARG A 27 -1.46 -10.62 17.81
C ARG A 27 -0.01 -11.04 17.61
N LEU A 28 0.28 -11.56 16.41
CA LEU A 28 1.61 -11.97 15.97
C LEU A 28 2.00 -11.10 14.79
N SER A 29 3.30 -10.90 14.59
CA SER A 29 3.77 -10.18 13.40
C SER A 29 3.34 -10.91 12.13
N LEU A 30 3.09 -10.15 11.05
CA LEU A 30 2.63 -10.71 9.78
C LEU A 30 3.64 -11.70 9.21
N GLU A 31 4.94 -11.45 9.41
CA GLU A 31 6.02 -12.31 8.97
C GLU A 31 6.01 -13.66 9.71
N VAL A 32 5.86 -13.63 11.05
CA VAL A 32 5.78 -14.84 11.87
C VAL A 32 4.55 -15.65 11.48
N SER A 33 3.42 -14.98 11.28
CA SER A 33 2.16 -15.61 10.85
C SER A 33 2.32 -16.29 9.49
N ALA A 34 2.86 -15.58 8.49
CA ALA A 34 3.07 -16.11 7.15
C ALA A 34 4.06 -17.27 7.14
N LEU A 35 5.19 -17.16 7.85
CA LEU A 35 6.18 -18.21 7.96
C LEU A 35 5.62 -19.45 8.68
N ALA A 36 4.82 -19.27 9.73
CA ALA A 36 4.19 -20.38 10.44
C ALA A 36 3.23 -21.15 9.53
N ILE A 37 2.38 -20.44 8.77
CA ILE A 37 1.43 -21.05 7.83
C ILE A 37 2.18 -21.78 6.70
N LEU A 38 3.19 -21.13 6.10
CA LEU A 38 4.01 -21.74 5.05
C LEU A 38 4.73 -22.99 5.56
N SER A 39 5.32 -22.92 6.76
CA SER A 39 6.02 -24.06 7.38
C SER A 39 5.04 -25.21 7.64
N ALA A 40 3.84 -24.91 8.13
CA ALA A 40 2.81 -25.91 8.36
C ALA A 40 2.33 -26.56 7.06
N LEU A 41 2.15 -25.77 5.98
CA LEU A 41 1.82 -26.30 4.65
C LEU A 41 2.92 -27.21 4.11
N LEU A 42 4.19 -26.79 4.21
CA LEU A 42 5.35 -27.60 3.78
C LEU A 42 5.42 -28.93 4.52
N LEU A 43 5.28 -28.90 5.86
CA LEU A 43 5.27 -30.12 6.67
C LEU A 43 4.07 -31.01 6.32
N PHE A 44 2.89 -30.43 6.19
CA PHE A 44 1.67 -31.19 5.88
C PHE A 44 1.78 -31.92 4.53
N PHE A 45 2.15 -31.22 3.46
CA PHE A 45 2.28 -31.82 2.13
C PHE A 45 3.53 -32.70 1.95
N TYR A 46 4.52 -32.61 2.85
CA TYR A 46 5.61 -33.58 2.91
C TYR A 46 5.12 -34.96 3.39
N PHE A 47 4.32 -35.00 4.46
CA PHE A 47 3.77 -36.25 5.01
C PHE A 47 2.54 -36.76 4.22
N PHE A 48 1.73 -35.85 3.69
CA PHE A 48 0.51 -36.17 2.94
C PHE A 48 0.60 -35.58 1.52
N PRO A 49 1.42 -36.18 0.63
CA PRO A 49 1.60 -35.67 -0.72
C PRO A 49 0.31 -35.78 -1.54
N VAL A 50 0.13 -34.85 -2.49
CA VAL A 50 -0.94 -34.91 -3.49
C VAL A 50 -0.37 -35.56 -4.75
N PRO A 51 -0.70 -36.84 -5.03
CA PRO A 51 -0.17 -37.53 -6.19
C PRO A 51 -0.69 -36.89 -7.48
N GLY A 52 0.22 -36.45 -8.35
CA GLY A 52 -0.09 -36.08 -9.73
C GLY A 52 0.18 -37.21 -10.72
N ASP A 53 -0.15 -36.96 -11.99
CA ASP A 53 -0.10 -37.95 -13.10
C ASP A 53 1.27 -38.63 -13.29
N GLU A 54 2.37 -38.05 -12.80
CA GLU A 54 3.73 -38.59 -12.89
C GLU A 54 4.32 -39.07 -11.54
N GLY A 55 3.50 -39.30 -10.52
CA GLY A 55 3.97 -39.65 -9.17
C GLY A 55 4.67 -38.49 -8.43
N ARG A 56 4.65 -37.29 -9.02
CA ARG A 56 5.15 -36.06 -8.41
C ARG A 56 4.10 -35.52 -7.43
N ASN A 57 4.56 -34.98 -6.31
CA ASN A 57 3.69 -34.24 -5.40
C ASN A 57 3.34 -32.89 -6.04
N LEU A 58 2.07 -32.70 -6.40
CA LEU A 58 1.58 -31.44 -6.99
C LEU A 58 1.81 -30.23 -6.07
N LEU A 59 1.79 -30.45 -4.75
CA LEU A 59 1.99 -29.43 -3.72
C LEU A 59 3.30 -29.65 -2.96
N GLY A 60 4.37 -30.01 -3.67
CA GLY A 60 5.71 -30.14 -3.09
C GLY A 60 6.36 -28.79 -2.71
N PRO A 61 7.54 -28.81 -2.08
CA PRO A 61 8.24 -27.59 -1.64
C PRO A 61 8.51 -26.59 -2.77
N THR A 62 8.85 -27.08 -3.96
CA THR A 62 9.08 -26.24 -5.13
C THR A 62 7.82 -25.47 -5.54
N ALA A 63 6.65 -26.11 -5.50
CA ALA A 63 5.38 -25.47 -5.83
C ALA A 63 4.96 -24.46 -4.76
N LEU A 64 5.07 -24.83 -3.47
CA LEU A 64 4.70 -23.94 -2.36
C LEU A 64 5.63 -22.73 -2.22
N LEU A 65 6.92 -22.89 -2.56
CA LEU A 65 7.91 -21.81 -2.53
C LEU A 65 7.99 -21.02 -3.85
N ALA A 66 7.34 -21.46 -4.93
CA ALA A 66 7.37 -20.77 -6.22
C ALA A 66 6.88 -19.31 -6.13
N GLY A 67 6.01 -19.01 -5.16
CA GLY A 67 5.52 -17.64 -4.90
C GLY A 67 6.64 -16.64 -4.58
N PHE A 68 7.77 -17.07 -4.00
CA PHE A 68 8.91 -16.18 -3.74
C PHE A 68 9.60 -15.70 -5.02
N ALA A 69 9.51 -16.47 -6.11
CA ALA A 69 10.04 -16.12 -7.42
C ALA A 69 9.03 -15.38 -8.31
N ASN A 70 7.89 -14.92 -7.75
CA ASN A 70 6.88 -14.21 -8.52
C ASN A 70 7.44 -12.88 -9.05
N PRO A 71 7.44 -12.63 -10.38
CA PRO A 71 7.95 -11.40 -10.96
C PRO A 71 7.28 -10.13 -10.39
N ALA A 72 6.00 -10.20 -10.04
CA ALA A 72 5.29 -9.09 -9.44
C ALA A 72 5.76 -8.78 -8.01
N LEU A 73 6.07 -9.81 -7.21
CA LEU A 73 6.67 -9.63 -5.88
C LEU A 73 8.05 -8.94 -6.01
N LEU A 74 8.88 -9.40 -6.94
CA LEU A 74 10.18 -8.79 -7.21
C LEU A 74 10.05 -7.34 -7.68
N ALA A 75 9.05 -7.03 -8.52
CA ALA A 75 8.76 -5.67 -8.95
C ALA A 75 8.36 -4.78 -7.75
N VAL A 76 7.49 -5.25 -6.84
CA VAL A 76 7.14 -4.51 -5.61
C VAL A 76 8.40 -4.19 -4.80
N LEU A 77 9.27 -5.17 -4.57
CA LEU A 77 10.51 -4.97 -3.81
C LEU A 77 11.43 -3.94 -4.48
N ALA A 78 11.61 -4.03 -5.79
CA ALA A 78 12.41 -3.06 -6.55
C ALA A 78 11.85 -1.64 -6.44
N LEU A 79 10.53 -1.48 -6.50
CA LEU A 79 9.86 -0.17 -6.37
C LEU A 79 9.97 0.40 -4.96
N LEU A 80 9.91 -0.44 -3.92
CA LEU A 80 10.16 0.00 -2.54
C LEU A 80 11.59 0.52 -2.39
N VAL A 81 12.58 -0.16 -2.99
CA VAL A 81 13.98 0.30 -3.02
C VAL A 81 14.11 1.63 -3.77
N VAL A 82 13.48 1.77 -4.95
CA VAL A 82 13.48 3.02 -5.72
C VAL A 82 12.82 4.16 -4.94
N GLY A 83 11.68 3.90 -4.30
CA GLY A 83 10.99 4.87 -3.46
C GLY A 83 11.84 5.33 -2.28
N GLN A 84 12.51 4.39 -1.61
CA GLN A 84 13.41 4.71 -0.50
C GLN A 84 14.68 5.46 -0.97
N GLY A 85 15.20 5.14 -2.17
CA GLY A 85 16.31 5.87 -2.78
C GLY A 85 15.94 7.31 -3.13
N MET A 86 14.75 7.55 -3.68
CA MET A 86 14.26 8.91 -3.94
C MET A 86 14.03 9.69 -2.65
N PHE A 87 13.58 9.01 -1.58
CA PHE A 87 13.46 9.62 -0.26
C PHE A 87 14.81 10.04 0.31
N GLN A 88 15.79 9.12 0.36
CA GLN A 88 17.12 9.42 0.92
C GLN A 88 17.89 10.48 0.15
N THR A 89 17.67 10.57 -1.16
CA THR A 89 18.35 11.56 -2.02
C THR A 89 17.71 12.95 -1.96
N GLY A 90 16.52 13.09 -1.37
CA GLY A 90 15.76 14.34 -1.39
C GLY A 90 15.30 14.74 -2.80
N ALA A 91 15.28 13.80 -3.76
CA ALA A 91 14.91 14.07 -5.15
C ALA A 91 13.51 14.70 -5.29
N LEU A 92 12.64 14.45 -4.31
CA LEU A 92 11.28 14.96 -4.25
C LEU A 92 11.12 16.23 -3.40
N ASP A 93 12.17 16.70 -2.72
CA ASP A 93 12.16 17.94 -1.94
C ASP A 93 12.03 19.17 -2.83
N ALA A 94 12.73 19.20 -3.97
CA ALA A 94 12.70 20.32 -4.90
C ALA A 94 11.32 20.53 -5.56
N PRO A 95 10.64 19.49 -6.10
CA PRO A 95 9.25 19.61 -6.55
C PRO A 95 8.30 20.09 -5.46
N ALA A 96 8.44 19.58 -4.24
CA ALA A 96 7.55 19.94 -3.14
C ALA A 96 7.74 21.40 -2.69
N ARG A 97 9.00 21.88 -2.60
CA ARG A 97 9.32 23.29 -2.33
C ARG A 97 8.85 24.20 -3.46
N TYR A 98 9.04 23.80 -4.71
CA TYR A 98 8.58 24.58 -5.87
C TYR A 98 7.07 24.84 -5.84
N VAL A 99 6.26 23.81 -5.53
CA VAL A 99 4.81 23.98 -5.40
C VAL A 99 4.42 24.83 -4.19
N ALA A 100 5.15 24.70 -3.08
CA ALA A 100 4.94 25.55 -1.90
C ALA A 100 5.23 27.04 -2.19
N ASP A 101 6.27 27.33 -2.96
CA ASP A 101 6.73 28.69 -3.28
C ASP A 101 5.87 29.36 -4.37
N LEU A 102 5.32 28.59 -5.31
CA LEU A 102 4.35 29.10 -6.30
C LEU A 102 3.07 29.66 -5.68
N GLY A 103 2.79 29.31 -4.42
CA GLY A 103 1.53 29.51 -3.72
C GLY A 103 1.37 30.76 -2.86
N SER A 104 2.14 31.83 -3.08
CA SER A 104 2.23 32.98 -2.16
C SER A 104 0.97 33.87 -2.07
N THR A 105 -0.01 33.70 -2.97
CA THR A 105 -1.20 34.57 -3.03
C THR A 105 -2.53 33.88 -2.71
N ARG A 106 -2.62 32.54 -2.76
CA ARG A 106 -3.88 31.80 -2.52
C ARG A 106 -3.68 30.46 -1.77
N PRO A 107 -3.74 30.48 -0.43
CA PRO A 107 -3.52 29.33 0.45
C PRO A 107 -4.19 28.00 0.04
N GLY A 108 -5.48 28.05 -0.32
CA GLY A 108 -6.25 26.86 -0.70
C GLY A 108 -5.80 26.24 -2.03
N LEU A 109 -5.40 27.07 -2.99
CA LEU A 109 -4.89 26.60 -4.28
C LEU A 109 -3.53 25.93 -4.13
N THR A 110 -2.65 26.46 -3.27
CA THR A 110 -1.34 25.87 -2.99
C THR A 110 -1.49 24.43 -2.47
N ILE A 111 -2.32 24.23 -1.44
CA ILE A 111 -2.56 22.91 -0.85
C ILE A 111 -3.22 21.97 -1.88
N PHE A 112 -4.16 22.47 -2.68
CA PHE A 112 -4.80 21.69 -3.74
C PHE A 112 -3.77 21.21 -4.79
N PHE A 113 -2.87 22.08 -5.26
CA PHE A 113 -1.81 21.69 -6.19
C PHE A 113 -0.79 20.75 -5.56
N THR A 114 -0.49 20.89 -4.26
CA THR A 114 0.33 19.92 -3.54
C THR A 114 -0.34 18.56 -3.52
N PHE A 115 -1.65 18.46 -3.27
CA PHE A 115 -2.38 17.20 -3.37
C PHE A 115 -2.37 16.63 -4.79
N LEU A 116 -2.52 17.47 -5.82
CA LEU A 116 -2.42 17.01 -7.20
C LEU A 116 -1.03 16.41 -7.50
N LEU A 117 0.04 17.07 -7.02
CA LEU A 117 1.39 16.55 -7.15
C LEU A 117 1.57 15.21 -6.42
N VAL A 118 1.02 15.08 -5.20
CA VAL A 118 0.99 13.82 -4.45
C VAL A 118 0.32 12.72 -5.26
N ALA A 119 -0.86 12.97 -5.83
CA ALA A 119 -1.59 11.97 -6.61
C ALA A 119 -0.77 11.47 -7.81
N VAL A 120 -0.11 12.41 -8.51
CA VAL A 120 0.74 12.09 -9.67
C VAL A 120 1.98 11.30 -9.25
N ILE A 121 2.65 11.68 -8.16
CA ILE A 121 3.82 10.96 -7.66
C ILE A 121 3.42 9.56 -7.18
N SER A 122 2.30 9.44 -6.46
CA SER A 122 1.76 8.15 -5.99
C SER A 122 1.35 7.24 -7.15
N ALA A 123 1.04 7.77 -8.32
CA ALA A 123 0.83 6.96 -9.52
C ALA A 123 2.06 6.12 -9.90
N PHE A 124 3.27 6.49 -9.46
CA PHE A 124 4.52 5.77 -9.78
C PHE A 124 5.22 5.19 -8.55
N LEU A 125 4.70 5.50 -7.35
CA LEU A 125 5.29 5.08 -6.09
C LEU A 125 4.22 4.56 -5.15
N ASN A 126 4.58 3.57 -4.36
CA ASN A 126 3.70 3.06 -3.33
C ASN A 126 3.31 4.19 -2.35
N ASN A 127 2.10 4.12 -1.82
CA ASN A 127 1.46 5.21 -1.08
C ASN A 127 2.24 5.60 0.20
N THR A 128 2.87 4.63 0.87
CA THR A 128 3.51 4.84 2.17
C THR A 128 4.70 5.81 2.11
N PRO A 129 5.73 5.60 1.26
CA PRO A 129 6.80 6.59 1.09
C PRO A 129 6.29 7.97 0.69
N VAL A 130 5.30 8.04 -0.22
CA VAL A 130 4.75 9.31 -0.70
C VAL A 130 4.10 10.08 0.44
N ALA A 131 3.29 9.43 1.27
CA ALA A 131 2.69 10.08 2.44
C ALA A 131 3.78 10.63 3.38
N VAL A 132 4.78 9.82 3.75
CA VAL A 132 5.87 10.22 4.66
C VAL A 132 6.62 11.44 4.15
N MET A 133 6.89 11.50 2.84
CA MET A 133 7.56 12.63 2.19
C MET A 133 6.78 13.94 2.25
N PHE A 134 5.47 13.86 2.09
CA PHE A 134 4.62 15.06 1.99
C PHE A 134 4.06 15.54 3.33
N ILE A 135 4.10 14.71 4.39
CA ILE A 135 3.75 15.12 5.76
C ILE A 135 4.45 16.42 6.19
N PRO A 136 5.80 16.56 6.15
CA PRO A 136 6.47 17.77 6.63
C PRO A 136 6.11 19.01 5.80
N VAL A 137 5.97 18.86 4.49
CA VAL A 137 5.59 19.93 3.57
C VAL A 137 4.17 20.41 3.88
N LEU A 138 3.22 19.49 3.97
CA LEU A 138 1.82 19.80 4.25
C LEU A 138 1.59 20.28 5.68
N ALA A 139 2.39 19.83 6.66
CA ALA A 139 2.37 20.37 8.02
C ALA A 139 2.77 21.85 8.03
N THR A 140 3.83 22.20 7.28
CA THR A 140 4.31 23.57 7.14
C THR A 140 3.27 24.46 6.45
N LEU A 141 2.65 23.96 5.37
CA LEU A 141 1.57 24.68 4.66
C LEU A 141 0.32 24.83 5.54
N ALA A 142 -0.07 23.79 6.27
CA ALA A 142 -1.21 23.84 7.18
C ALA A 142 -1.01 24.92 8.26
N GLY A 143 0.18 24.95 8.89
CA GLY A 143 0.54 25.97 9.88
C GLY A 143 0.56 27.39 9.30
N ARG A 144 1.18 27.58 8.12
CA ARG A 144 1.24 28.90 7.44
C ARG A 144 -0.14 29.43 7.05
N PHE A 145 -1.06 28.55 6.70
CA PHE A 145 -2.38 28.91 6.19
C PHE A 145 -3.50 28.79 7.22
N GLY A 146 -3.18 28.49 8.48
CA GLY A 146 -4.16 28.31 9.55
C GLY A 146 -5.11 27.13 9.32
N GLN A 147 -4.73 26.16 8.47
CA GLN A 147 -5.50 24.94 8.28
C GLN A 147 -5.19 23.92 9.37
N ARG A 148 -6.18 23.11 9.72
CA ARG A 148 -6.01 22.08 10.76
C ARG A 148 -5.28 20.87 10.20
N ALA A 149 -4.17 20.53 10.84
CA ALA A 149 -3.30 19.43 10.43
C ALA A 149 -4.03 18.08 10.22
N PRO A 150 -4.93 17.63 11.13
CA PRO A 150 -5.64 16.35 10.94
C PRO A 150 -6.43 16.26 9.64
N LYS A 151 -7.02 17.37 9.18
CA LYS A 151 -7.80 17.42 7.94
C LYS A 151 -6.89 17.25 6.73
N VAL A 152 -5.78 17.99 6.71
CA VAL A 152 -4.79 17.95 5.64
C VAL A 152 -4.13 16.57 5.56
N MET A 153 -3.81 15.96 6.70
CA MET A 153 -3.19 14.64 6.76
C MET A 153 -4.15 13.52 6.34
N MET A 154 -5.43 13.62 6.70
CA MET A 154 -6.43 12.66 6.24
C MET A 154 -6.66 12.76 4.72
N THR A 155 -6.75 13.98 4.18
CA THR A 155 -6.83 14.20 2.73
C THR A 155 -5.58 13.69 2.01
N LEU A 156 -4.38 13.91 2.57
CA LEU A 156 -3.12 13.37 2.04
C LEU A 156 -3.19 11.86 1.86
N SER A 157 -3.68 11.14 2.89
CA SER A 157 -3.79 9.68 2.86
C SER A 157 -4.70 9.21 1.71
N TYR A 158 -5.90 9.79 1.58
CA TYR A 158 -6.82 9.42 0.49
C TYR A 158 -6.25 9.75 -0.89
N VAL A 159 -5.68 10.95 -1.06
CA VAL A 159 -5.12 11.40 -2.33
C VAL A 159 -3.96 10.52 -2.78
N SER A 160 -3.09 10.11 -1.85
CA SER A 160 -2.01 9.17 -2.15
C SER A 160 -2.56 7.82 -2.59
N ILE A 161 -3.51 7.24 -1.84
CA ILE A 161 -4.13 5.94 -2.19
C ILE A 161 -4.77 5.99 -3.58
N LEU A 162 -5.56 7.05 -3.86
CA LEU A 162 -6.25 7.22 -5.14
C LEU A 162 -5.26 7.41 -6.29
N GLY A 163 -4.17 8.16 -6.07
CA GLY A 163 -3.09 8.29 -7.04
C GLY A 163 -2.46 6.94 -7.37
N GLY A 164 -2.13 6.13 -6.36
CA GLY A 164 -1.53 4.81 -6.52
C GLY A 164 -2.40 3.79 -7.26
N MET A 165 -3.72 3.98 -7.26
CA MET A 165 -4.65 3.13 -8.01
C MET A 165 -4.62 3.37 -9.53
N THR A 166 -4.01 4.45 -10.00
CA THR A 166 -4.04 4.83 -11.43
C THR A 166 -3.10 4.04 -12.33
N THR A 167 -2.05 3.41 -11.77
CA THR A 167 -1.13 2.57 -12.55
C THR A 167 -0.95 1.22 -11.88
N LEU A 168 -0.40 0.26 -12.63
CA LEU A 168 -0.01 -1.03 -12.08
C LEU A 168 1.02 -0.89 -10.95
N ILE A 169 1.95 0.04 -11.09
CA ILE A 169 3.13 0.22 -10.23
C ILE A 169 2.80 1.00 -8.95
N GLY A 170 1.77 1.85 -8.99
CA GLY A 170 1.42 2.75 -7.89
C GLY A 170 0.91 2.06 -6.62
N SER A 171 0.46 0.81 -6.69
CA SER A 171 -0.01 0.06 -5.51
C SER A 171 0.48 -1.39 -5.50
N SER A 172 0.87 -1.88 -4.31
CA SER A 172 1.23 -3.28 -4.09
C SER A 172 0.09 -4.25 -4.41
N THR A 173 -1.17 -3.81 -4.24
CA THR A 173 -2.35 -4.61 -4.61
C THR A 173 -2.45 -4.82 -6.11
N ASN A 174 -2.12 -3.81 -6.92
CA ASN A 174 -2.20 -3.89 -8.37
C ASN A 174 -1.14 -4.84 -8.91
N LEU A 175 0.09 -4.77 -8.37
CA LEU A 175 1.15 -5.72 -8.68
C LEU A 175 0.77 -7.15 -8.28
N LEU A 176 0.19 -7.35 -7.08
CA LEU A 176 -0.26 -8.67 -6.66
C LEU A 176 -1.31 -9.24 -7.63
N ALA A 177 -2.28 -8.44 -8.06
CA ALA A 177 -3.25 -8.82 -9.08
C ALA A 177 -2.58 -9.21 -10.41
N ALA A 178 -1.63 -8.42 -10.91
CA ALA A 178 -0.89 -8.75 -12.13
C ALA A 178 -0.07 -10.05 -11.98
N GLY A 179 0.49 -10.29 -10.78
CA GLY A 179 1.17 -11.54 -10.45
C GLY A 179 0.26 -12.77 -10.61
N VAL A 180 -1.00 -12.67 -10.17
CA VAL A 180 -1.99 -13.74 -10.32
C VAL A 180 -2.37 -13.96 -11.80
N VAL A 181 -2.55 -12.87 -12.56
CA VAL A 181 -2.86 -12.94 -14.00
C VAL A 181 -1.74 -13.63 -14.78
N LEU A 182 -0.47 -13.30 -14.47
CA LEU A 182 0.70 -13.95 -15.06
C LEU A 182 0.71 -15.48 -14.81
N THR A 183 0.34 -15.91 -13.60
CA THR A 183 0.27 -17.35 -13.27
C THR A 183 -0.96 -18.05 -13.86
N SER A 184 -1.96 -17.31 -14.33
CA SER A 184 -3.21 -17.85 -14.86
C SER A 184 -3.22 -18.00 -16.39
N HIS A 185 -2.07 -17.85 -17.06
CA HIS A 185 -1.95 -17.86 -18.53
C HIS A 185 -2.83 -16.82 -19.26
N LEU A 186 -3.20 -15.76 -18.57
CA LEU A 186 -3.94 -14.63 -19.14
C LEU A 186 -2.98 -13.59 -19.73
N PRO A 187 -3.45 -12.71 -20.63
CA PRO A 187 -2.64 -11.60 -21.13
C PRO A 187 -2.07 -10.77 -19.97
N PRO A 188 -0.76 -10.43 -20.00
CA PRO A 188 -0.14 -9.68 -18.93
C PRO A 188 -0.76 -8.29 -18.84
N ILE A 189 -0.95 -7.81 -17.61
CA ILE A 189 -1.44 -6.45 -17.38
C ILE A 189 -0.29 -5.46 -17.60
N GLY A 190 -0.48 -4.53 -18.52
CA GLY A 190 0.43 -3.41 -18.78
C GLY A 190 0.40 -2.37 -17.66
N ILE A 191 1.46 -1.55 -17.61
CA ILE A 191 1.60 -0.51 -16.56
C ILE A 191 0.44 0.49 -16.59
N PHE A 192 -0.06 0.79 -17.79
CA PHE A 192 -1.08 1.82 -18.03
C PHE A 192 -2.49 1.27 -18.24
N ASP A 193 -2.70 -0.04 -18.11
CA ASP A 193 -4.02 -0.64 -18.31
C ASP A 193 -5.05 -0.17 -17.28
N PHE A 194 -4.57 0.24 -16.10
CA PHE A 194 -5.40 0.82 -15.03
C PHE A 194 -5.69 2.32 -15.21
N VAL A 195 -5.04 3.03 -16.14
CA VAL A 195 -5.09 4.49 -16.19
C VAL A 195 -6.50 5.01 -16.42
N VAL A 196 -7.25 4.43 -17.36
CA VAL A 196 -8.60 4.91 -17.69
C VAL A 196 -9.57 4.75 -16.50
N PRO A 197 -9.81 3.55 -15.96
CA PRO A 197 -10.70 3.39 -14.81
C PRO A 197 -10.13 4.05 -13.55
N GLY A 198 -8.81 3.98 -13.36
CA GLY A 198 -8.10 4.55 -12.22
C GLY A 198 -8.21 6.07 -12.20
N LEU A 199 -8.03 6.76 -13.33
CA LEU A 199 -8.15 8.23 -13.40
C LEU A 199 -9.59 8.70 -13.17
N PHE A 200 -10.58 7.93 -13.61
CA PHE A 200 -11.98 8.23 -13.33
C PHE A 200 -12.29 8.16 -11.83
N LEU A 201 -11.88 7.06 -11.18
CA LEU A 201 -12.04 6.88 -9.73
C LEU A 201 -11.20 7.88 -8.93
N ALA A 202 -9.95 8.10 -9.34
CA ALA A 202 -9.05 9.05 -8.71
C ALA A 202 -9.58 10.48 -8.84
N GLY A 203 -10.13 10.87 -9.99
CA GLY A 203 -10.72 12.20 -10.17
C GLY A 203 -11.90 12.46 -9.24
N ILE A 204 -12.85 11.52 -9.19
CA ILE A 204 -14.01 11.62 -8.28
C ILE A 204 -13.56 11.60 -6.82
N GLY A 205 -12.71 10.63 -6.48
CA GLY A 205 -12.19 10.47 -5.12
C GLY A 205 -11.33 11.66 -4.68
N PHE A 206 -10.56 12.26 -5.57
CA PHE A 206 -9.74 13.44 -5.31
C PHE A 206 -10.62 14.65 -5.00
N LEU A 207 -11.67 14.86 -5.80
CA LEU A 207 -12.65 15.92 -5.54
C LEU A 207 -13.38 15.69 -4.21
N TYR A 208 -13.79 14.45 -3.92
CA TYR A 208 -14.38 14.09 -2.64
C TYR A 208 -13.41 14.31 -1.46
N SER A 209 -12.14 13.94 -1.64
CA SER A 209 -11.12 14.02 -0.58
C SER A 209 -10.68 15.46 -0.29
N THR A 210 -10.74 16.34 -1.29
CA THR A 210 -10.37 17.75 -1.14
C THR A 210 -11.56 18.60 -0.68
N LEU A 211 -12.79 18.25 -1.06
CA LEU A 211 -13.99 19.03 -0.71
C LEU A 211 -14.74 18.49 0.51
N VAL A 212 -14.95 17.18 0.61
CA VAL A 212 -15.86 16.57 1.60
C VAL A 212 -15.12 16.09 2.84
N VAL A 213 -14.00 15.38 2.68
CA VAL A 213 -13.23 14.82 3.81
C VAL A 213 -12.85 15.89 4.86
N PRO A 214 -12.38 17.10 4.51
CA PRO A 214 -12.05 18.12 5.51
C PRO A 214 -13.25 18.59 6.34
N HIS A 215 -14.48 18.39 5.86
CA HIS A 215 -15.71 18.70 6.60
C HIS A 215 -16.14 17.57 7.53
N LEU A 216 -15.79 16.31 7.20
CA LEU A 216 -16.14 15.13 8.00
C LEU A 216 -15.17 14.89 9.16
N VAL A 217 -13.90 15.27 9.00
CA VAL A 217 -12.87 15.04 10.01
C VAL A 217 -13.13 15.94 11.23
N PRO A 218 -13.38 15.37 12.44
CA PRO A 218 -13.63 16.15 13.64
C PRO A 218 -12.43 17.02 14.03
N ASP A 219 -12.70 18.18 14.61
CA ASP A 219 -11.68 19.13 15.08
C ASP A 219 -11.01 18.69 16.40
N ARG A 220 -10.51 17.45 16.45
CA ARG A 220 -9.81 16.90 17.61
C ARG A 220 -8.31 16.87 17.35
N GLY A 221 -7.70 18.05 17.23
CA GLY A 221 -6.26 18.22 17.13
C GLY A 221 -5.90 19.69 17.25
N GLY A 222 -5.02 20.02 18.20
CA GLY A 222 -4.48 21.37 18.35
C GLY A 222 -3.71 21.81 17.08
N PRO A 223 -3.30 23.10 16.99
CA PRO A 223 -2.66 23.67 15.82
C PRO A 223 -1.31 23.02 15.46
N THR A 224 -0.74 22.26 16.38
CA THR A 224 0.64 21.76 16.30
C THR A 224 0.60 20.26 16.16
N ILE A 225 1.11 19.75 15.04
CA ILE A 225 1.67 18.40 15.06
C ILE A 225 2.91 18.52 15.95
N GLU A 226 2.87 18.00 17.17
CA GLU A 226 4.06 17.79 17.98
C GLU A 226 4.92 16.74 17.27
N LEU A 227 5.78 17.19 16.34
CA LEU A 227 6.76 16.36 15.63
C LEU A 227 8.06 16.16 16.42
N GLN A 228 8.06 16.47 17.72
CA GLN A 228 9.22 16.25 18.58
C GLN A 228 8.74 15.71 19.93
N GLY A 229 9.25 14.53 20.29
CA GLY A 229 8.85 13.81 21.49
C GLY A 229 8.93 14.69 22.74
N SER A 230 7.81 14.77 23.44
CA SER A 230 7.75 15.17 24.83
C SER A 230 6.82 14.22 25.56
N ASP A 231 7.37 13.53 26.54
CA ASP A 231 6.69 12.64 27.47
C ASP A 231 5.49 13.32 28.13
N ALA A 232 4.28 12.80 27.89
CA ALA A 232 3.16 12.84 28.85
C ALA A 232 2.00 11.93 28.40
N GLY A 233 1.96 10.71 28.96
CA GLY A 233 0.73 10.02 29.38
C GLY A 233 -0.39 9.75 28.36
N GLY A 234 -0.45 8.50 27.88
CA GLY A 234 -1.73 7.79 27.77
C GLY A 234 -2.59 8.08 26.54
N GLY A 235 -2.03 7.92 25.33
CA GLY A 235 -2.81 7.79 24.11
C GLY A 235 -1.95 7.06 23.07
N LYS A 236 -2.50 6.03 22.41
CA LYS A 236 -1.77 5.21 21.43
C LYS A 236 -1.07 6.12 20.42
N GLN A 237 0.24 6.29 20.58
CA GLN A 237 1.10 7.07 19.71
C GLN A 237 1.20 6.32 18.38
N TYR A 238 0.61 6.90 17.33
CA TYR A 238 0.93 6.49 15.96
C TYR A 238 2.29 7.08 15.63
N ILE A 239 3.34 6.37 16.05
CA ILE A 239 4.72 6.65 15.67
C ILE A 239 4.80 6.34 14.17
N ALA A 240 4.89 7.38 13.34
CA ALA A 240 5.50 7.23 12.03
C ALA A 240 6.98 6.91 12.30
N GLN A 241 7.34 5.64 12.24
CA GLN A 241 8.74 5.21 12.36
C GLN A 241 9.47 5.63 11.10
N LEU A 242 10.52 6.44 11.29
CA LEU A 242 11.55 6.75 10.29
C LEU A 242 12.36 5.50 9.95
#